data_AF-A0A227J3J8-F1
#
_entry.id   AF-A0A227J3J8-F1
#
_cell.length_a   1.000
_cell.length_b   1.000
_cell.length_c   1.000
_cell.angle_alpha   90.00
_cell.angle_beta   90.00
_cell.angle_gamma   90.00
#
_symmetry.space_group_name_H-M   'P 1'
#
loop_
_entity.id
_entity.type
_entity.pdbx_description
1 polymer ?
#
loop_
_entity_poly.entity_id
_entity_poly.type
_entity_poly.pdbx_seq_one_letter_code
_entity_poly.pdbx_strand_id
1 'polypeptide(L)' 'KQGIKVKFADFQLTTIEHIHPQLELEDFKLLLKDILKRQNGREIRLLGLSVMLKPEEQARQLSFF' A
#
# COMPACT_ATOMS: atom_id res chain seq x y z
N LYS A 1 -5.47 3.98 5.35
CA LYS A 1 -5.24 3.07 4.19
C LYS A 1 -3.96 2.30 4.47
N GLN A 2 -3.81 1.10 3.93
CA GLN A 2 -2.53 0.39 3.96
C GLN A 2 -2.22 -0.17 2.58
N GLY A 3 -0.95 -0.44 2.34
CA GLY A 3 -0.51 -0.93 1.05
C GLY A 3 0.87 -1.59 1.06
N ILE A 4 1.11 -2.30 -0.03
CA ILE A 4 2.35 -3.03 -0.30
C ILE A 4 2.93 -2.54 -1.62
N LYS A 5 4.25 -2.42 -1.68
CA LYS A 5 5.04 -1.99 -2.83
C LYS A 5 6.08 -3.05 -3.15
N VAL A 6 6.04 -3.60 -4.36
CA VAL A 6 6.98 -4.63 -4.84
C VAL A 6 7.76 -4.07 -6.02
N LYS A 7 9.10 -4.06 -5.90
CA LYS A 7 10.00 -3.72 -7.00
C LYS A 7 10.64 -4.98 -7.55
N PHE A 8 10.53 -5.19 -8.86
CA PHE A 8 11.09 -6.34 -9.56
C PHE A 8 12.49 -6.05 -10.11
N ALA A 9 13.16 -7.10 -10.62
CA ALA A 9 14.50 -7.00 -11.17
C ALA A 9 14.61 -6.23 -12.50
N ASP A 10 13.52 -6.14 -13.24
CA ASP A 10 13.35 -5.25 -14.39
C ASP A 10 13.07 -3.78 -13.97
N PHE A 11 13.19 -3.48 -12.68
CA PHE A 11 12.88 -2.19 -12.06
C PHE A 11 11.40 -1.76 -12.15
N GLN A 12 10.50 -2.64 -12.60
CA GLN A 12 9.07 -2.39 -12.54
C GLN A 12 8.58 -2.38 -11.09
N LEU A 13 7.61 -1.52 -10.82
CA LEU A 13 7.02 -1.32 -9.50
C LEU A 13 5.53 -1.65 -9.54
N THR A 14 5.06 -2.46 -8.59
CA THR A 14 3.64 -2.69 -8.35
C THR A 14 3.30 -2.20 -6.95
N THR A 15 2.27 -1.38 -6.82
CA THR A 15 1.74 -0.95 -5.51
C THR A 15 0.27 -1.33 -5.44
N ILE A 16 -0.16 -1.91 -4.33
CA ILE A 16 -1.58 -2.13 -4.02
C ILE A 16 -1.87 -1.40 -2.72
N GLU A 17 -2.90 -0.57 -2.72
CA GLU A 17 -3.40 0.11 -1.53
C GLU A 17 -4.90 -0.13 -1.38
N HIS A 18 -5.35 -0.29 -0.14
CA HIS A 18 -6.78 -0.31 0.15
C HIS A 18 -7.10 0.31 1.52
N ILE A 19 -8.38 0.43 1.81
CA ILE A 19 -8.88 0.92 3.10
C ILE A 19 -8.91 -0.24 4.08
N HIS A 20 -8.03 -0.21 5.07
CA HIS A 20 -8.05 -1.12 6.22
C HIS A 20 -8.04 -0.29 7.49
N PRO A 21 -8.87 -0.61 8.51
CA PRO A 21 -8.99 0.20 9.71
C PRO A 21 -7.80 0.07 10.67
N GLN A 22 -7.05 -1.02 10.59
CA GLN A 22 -5.97 -1.37 11.51
C GLN A 22 -4.73 -1.83 10.76
N LEU A 23 -3.55 -1.75 11.37
CA LEU A 23 -2.32 -2.32 10.81
C LEU A 23 -2.30 -3.82 11.12
N GLU A 24 -2.45 -4.66 10.10
CA GLU A 24 -2.55 -6.11 10.26
C GLU A 24 -1.61 -6.86 9.31
N LEU A 25 -0.79 -7.77 9.85
CA LEU A 25 0.20 -8.52 9.08
C LEU A 25 -0.45 -9.47 8.07
N GLU A 26 -1.55 -10.12 8.45
CA GLU A 26 -2.24 -11.09 7.59
C GLU A 26 -2.80 -10.43 6.32
N ASP A 27 -3.27 -9.19 6.43
CA ASP A 27 -3.72 -8.45 5.26
C ASP A 27 -2.58 -8.20 4.26
N PHE A 28 -1.38 -7.79 4.73
CA PHE A 28 -0.23 -7.64 3.84
C PHE A 28 0.18 -8.97 3.16
N LYS A 29 0.02 -10.11 3.84
CA LYS A 29 0.28 -11.43 3.24
C LYS A 29 -0.70 -11.73 2.11
N LEU A 30 -1.99 -11.38 2.28
CA LEU A 30 -3.00 -11.54 1.23
C LEU A 30 -2.67 -10.66 0.01
N LEU A 31 -2.32 -9.39 0.24
CA LEU A 31 -1.93 -8.48 -0.84
C LEU A 31 -0.67 -8.95 -1.57
N LEU A 32 0.34 -9.44 -0.83
CA LEU A 32 1.54 -10.00 -1.41
C LEU A 32 1.20 -11.20 -2.30
N LYS A 33 0.35 -12.12 -1.82
CA LYS A 33 -0.08 -13.30 -2.59
C LYS A 33 -0.67 -12.92 -3.93
N ASP A 34 -1.47 -11.86 -3.99
CA ASP A 34 -2.08 -11.39 -5.25
C ASP A 34 -1.07 -10.76 -6.23
N ILE A 35 -0.02 -10.12 -5.71
CA ILE A 35 1.10 -9.64 -6.55
C ILE A 35 1.92 -10.82 -7.06
N LEU A 36 2.20 -11.81 -6.21
CA LEU A 36 3.01 -12.98 -6.58
C LEU A 36 2.36 -13.81 -7.70
N LYS A 37 1.02 -13.89 -7.75
CA LYS A 37 0.30 -14.51 -8.88
C LYS A 37 0.64 -13.88 -10.24
N ARG A 38 1.09 -12.62 -10.26
CA ARG A 38 1.44 -11.84 -11.46
C ARG A 38 2.95 -11.64 -11.60
N GLN A 39 3.75 -12.33 -10.78
CA GLN A 39 5.22 -12.18 -10.76
C GLN A 39 5.85 -12.61 -12.09
N ASN A 40 5.26 -13.58 -12.80
CA ASN A 40 5.70 -14.05 -14.13
C ASN A 40 7.21 -14.36 -14.20
N GLY A 41 7.76 -14.97 -13.14
CA GLY A 41 9.18 -15.33 -13.07
C GLY A 41 10.14 -14.17 -12.78
N ARG A 42 9.66 -12.93 -12.63
CA ARG A 42 10.51 -11.79 -12.27
C ARG A 42 10.99 -11.89 -10.83
N GLU A 43 12.28 -11.73 -10.60
CA GLU A 43 12.83 -11.64 -9.24
C GLU A 43 12.35 -10.39 -8.52
N ILE A 44 12.16 -10.48 -7.21
CA ILE A 44 11.79 -9.34 -6.35
C ILE A 44 13.06 -8.77 -5.74
N ARG A 45 13.30 -7.48 -5.95
CA ARG A 45 14.44 -6.75 -5.39
C ARG A 45 14.10 -5.97 -4.12
N LEU A 46 12.84 -5.57 -3.97
CA LEU A 46 12.40 -4.81 -2.79
C LEU A 46 10.94 -5.11 -2.49
N LEU A 47 10.66 -5.24 -1.20
CA LEU A 47 9.32 -5.27 -0.62
C LEU A 47 9.19 -4.10 0.36
N GLY A 48 8.19 -3.26 0.17
CA GLY A 48 7.88 -2.13 1.06
C GLY A 48 6.45 -2.21 1.56
N LEU A 49 6.25 -1.87 2.83
CA LEU A 49 4.93 -1.74 3.46
C LEU A 49 4.68 -0.25 3.74
N SER A 50 3.44 0.20 3.53
CA SER A 50 3.04 1.57 3.81
C SER A 50 1.69 1.63 4.51
N VAL A 51 1.55 2.61 5.40
CA VAL A 51 0.26 3.00 5.97
C VAL A 51 0.04 4.49 5.80
N MET A 52 -1.21 4.85 5.57
CA MET A 52 -1.68 6.22 5.62
C MET A 52 -2.46 6.39 6.91
N LEU A 53 -1.89 7.17 7.82
CA LEU A 53 -2.55 7.61 9.04
C LEU A 53 -3.76 8.47 8.68
N LYS A 54 -4.77 8.45 9.54
CA LYS A 54 -5.90 9.35 9.37
C LYS A 54 -5.37 10.78 9.45
N PRO A 55 -5.76 11.67 8.52
CA PRO A 55 -5.43 13.07 8.67
C PRO A 55 -6.02 13.58 9.98
N GLU A 56 -5.32 14.50 10.64
CA GLU A 56 -5.93 15.28 11.71
C GLU A 56 -7.16 15.99 11.15
N GLU A 57 -8.25 16.04 11.93
CA GLU A 57 -9.47 16.70 11.49
C GLU A 57 -9.18 18.17 11.17
N GLN A 58 -9.16 18.50 9.88
CA GLN A 58 -9.21 19.87 9.42
C GLN A 58 -10.66 20.31 9.33
N ALA A 59 -11.36 20.34 10.47
CA ALA A 59 -12.64 21.01 10.58
C ALA A 59 -12.40 22.53 10.66
N ARG A 60 -11.91 23.13 9.57
CA ARG A 60 -11.91 24.58 9.39
C ARG A 60 -13.09 24.94 8.52
N GLN A 61 -14.18 25.38 9.16
CA GLN A 61 -15.25 26.06 8.45
C GLN A 61 -14.67 27.35 7.85
N LEU A 62 -14.72 27.48 6.53
CA LEU A 62 -14.31 28.69 5.85
C LEU A 62 -15.31 29.80 6.16
N SER A 63 -14.84 30.95 6.63
CA SER A 63 -15.66 32.16 6.77
C SER A 63 -15.78 32.87 5.42
N PHE A 64 -16.95 33.44 5.13
CA PHE A 64 -17.16 34.33 3.98
C PHE A 64 -16.75 35.78 4.26
N PHE A 65 -16.28 36.07 5.48
CA PHE A 65 -15.84 37.38 5.95
C PHE A 65 -14.31 37.46 5.96
#